data_AF-A0A6G7Y7Z8-F1
#
_entry.id   AF-A0A6G7Y7Z8-F1
#
_cell.length_a   1.000
_cell.length_b   1.000
_cell.length_c   1.000
_cell.angle_alpha   90.00
_cell.angle_beta   90.00
_cell.angle_gamma   90.00
#
_symmetry.space_group_name_H-M   'P 1'
#
loop_
_entity.id
_entity.type
_entity.pdbx_description
1 polymer ?
#
loop_
_entity_poly.entity_id
_entity_poly.type
_entity_poly.pdbx_seq_one_letter_code
_entity_poly.pdbx_strand_id
1 'polypeptide(L)'
;MADVTVLGGTFAGVAAAVRLARVGHTVVLVPGRDDWAAALRAELGPTLDFPAPWRDLFKKSGRPAAGALGLHGLELVADPDPPTDRGQRWYADRDALGAAHADAWRSFVDAADATWQALRPLGVEAEITAATGSDAALTRAGLHPRRSLADVARTLPHPTLAARVTALATDRGLDPRAAPAWLISRLAVERTFGRWRLLDAAGAARPASELVDVLRDRIADRGVALADAAPADPSPARAVVDARDPGVAWRRPRPLRREGTFFDQLRRRPLVSDPAAPGLFLASASSAAGAEPWAQLLSGALAAYAAHAHLTGEDIRPTNKALAR
;
A
#
# COMPACT_ATOMS: atom_id res chain seq x y z
N MET A 1 5.35 -7.39 27.61
CA MET A 1 5.13 -5.94 27.40
C MET A 1 6.51 -5.32 27.18
N ALA A 2 6.70 -4.60 26.08
CA ALA A 2 7.98 -3.97 25.72
C ALA A 2 7.72 -2.58 25.15
N ASP A 3 8.71 -1.70 25.24
CA ASP A 3 8.66 -0.34 24.70
C ASP A 3 8.96 -0.35 23.20
N VAL A 4 8.11 0.32 22.41
CA VAL A 4 8.29 0.45 20.96
C VAL A 4 8.19 1.90 20.55
N THR A 5 9.17 2.38 19.79
CA THR A 5 9.14 3.72 19.19
C THR A 5 8.79 3.59 17.71
N VAL A 6 7.79 4.34 17.25
CA VAL A 6 7.44 4.43 15.84
C VAL A 6 7.77 5.84 15.36
N LEU A 7 8.57 5.95 14.30
CA LEU A 7 9.00 7.24 13.74
C LEU A 7 8.23 7.52 12.46
N GLY A 8 7.66 8.72 12.33
CA GLY A 8 6.93 9.17 11.15
C GLY A 8 5.42 9.03 11.28
N GLY A 9 4.72 10.17 11.18
CA GLY A 9 3.26 10.27 11.16
C GLY A 9 2.66 9.89 9.80
N THR A 10 3.07 8.74 9.26
CA THR A 10 2.66 8.20 7.96
C THR A 10 1.60 7.11 8.14
N PHE A 11 0.93 6.68 7.06
CA PHE A 11 -0.02 5.56 7.16
C PHE A 11 0.66 4.27 7.64
N ALA A 12 1.91 4.03 7.24
CA ALA A 12 2.69 2.91 7.74
C ALA A 12 2.99 3.02 9.24
N GLY A 13 3.39 4.20 9.72
CA GLY A 13 3.67 4.46 11.13
C GLY A 13 2.41 4.31 11.99
N VAL A 14 1.31 4.93 11.60
CA VAL A 14 0.01 4.77 12.29
C VAL A 14 -0.40 3.30 12.33
N ALA A 15 -0.30 2.58 11.20
CA ALA A 15 -0.66 1.17 11.12
C ALA A 15 0.18 0.30 12.06
N ALA A 16 1.48 0.53 12.10
CA ALA A 16 2.37 -0.21 12.98
C ALA A 16 2.06 0.07 14.45
N ALA A 17 1.94 1.35 14.81
CA ALA A 17 1.74 1.80 16.18
C ALA A 17 0.48 1.20 16.83
N VAL A 18 -0.67 1.31 16.15
CA VAL A 18 -1.95 0.84 16.71
C VAL A 18 -2.04 -0.68 16.79
N ARG A 19 -1.33 -1.40 15.91
CA ARG A 19 -1.22 -2.88 15.96
C ARG A 19 -0.35 -3.35 17.10
N LEU A 20 0.82 -2.73 17.27
CA LEU A 20 1.76 -3.04 18.35
C LEU A 20 1.14 -2.74 19.73
N ALA A 21 0.46 -1.61 19.87
CA ALA A 21 -0.29 -1.28 21.08
C ALA A 21 -1.40 -2.29 21.35
N ARG A 22 -2.12 -2.73 20.31
CA ARG A 22 -3.18 -3.76 20.45
C ARG A 22 -2.66 -5.10 20.98
N VAL A 23 -1.42 -5.49 20.67
CA VAL A 23 -0.81 -6.73 21.17
C VAL A 23 -0.04 -6.55 22.48
N GLY A 24 -0.19 -5.40 23.15
CA GLY A 24 0.26 -5.19 24.52
C GLY A 24 1.65 -4.55 24.67
N HIS A 25 2.17 -3.92 23.62
CA HIS A 25 3.37 -3.08 23.73
C HIS A 25 3.03 -1.66 24.18
N THR A 26 3.97 -1.02 24.86
CA THR A 26 3.91 0.41 25.17
C THR A 26 4.47 1.16 23.96
N VAL A 27 3.63 1.94 23.28
CA VAL A 27 4.00 2.54 21.99
C VAL A 27 4.04 4.06 22.08
N VAL A 28 5.15 4.63 21.63
CA VAL A 28 5.30 6.05 21.35
C VAL A 28 5.39 6.25 19.84
N LEU A 29 4.51 7.08 19.29
CA LEU A 29 4.57 7.53 17.90
C LEU A 29 5.17 8.94 17.88
N VAL A 30 6.26 9.12 17.13
CA VAL A 30 6.95 10.39 16.91
C VAL A 30 6.63 10.85 15.48
N PRO A 31 5.66 11.76 15.28
CA PRO A 31 5.19 12.07 13.93
C PRO A 31 6.25 12.77 13.07
N GLY A 32 7.17 13.52 13.69
CA GLY A 32 8.25 14.25 13.02
C GLY A 32 7.82 15.57 12.35
N ARG A 33 6.52 15.89 12.35
CA ARG A 33 5.93 17.16 11.89
C ARG A 33 4.65 17.45 12.66
N ASP A 34 4.43 18.71 13.03
CA ASP A 34 3.26 19.12 13.83
C ASP A 34 1.93 18.93 13.06
N ASP A 35 1.98 19.07 11.73
CA ASP A 35 0.83 18.99 10.83
C ASP A 35 0.67 17.60 10.17
N TRP A 36 1.18 16.53 10.80
CA TRP A 36 1.16 15.17 10.24
C TRP A 36 -0.24 14.71 9.80
N ALA A 37 -1.29 15.08 10.55
CA ALA A 37 -2.66 14.74 10.20
C ALA A 37 -3.12 15.46 8.91
N ALA A 38 -2.69 16.71 8.70
CA ALA A 38 -2.97 17.42 7.45
C ALA A 38 -2.22 16.77 6.27
N ALA A 39 -0.99 16.31 6.50
CA ALA A 39 -0.20 15.57 5.52
C ALA A 39 -0.91 14.28 5.07
N LEU A 40 -1.40 13.47 6.01
CA LEU A 40 -2.17 12.25 5.70
C LEU A 40 -3.46 12.56 4.94
N ARG A 41 -4.14 13.66 5.26
CA ARG A 41 -5.35 14.06 4.53
C ARG A 41 -5.04 14.39 3.07
N ALA A 42 -3.90 15.04 2.80
CA ALA A 42 -3.49 15.40 1.45
C ALA A 42 -3.11 14.17 0.60
N GLU A 43 -2.74 13.05 1.22
CA GLU A 43 -2.48 11.78 0.51
C GLU A 43 -3.76 11.05 0.10
N LEU A 44 -4.92 11.41 0.66
CA LEU A 44 -6.20 10.77 0.37
C LEU A 44 -6.99 11.59 -0.64
N GLY A 45 -7.38 10.93 -1.73
CA GLY A 45 -8.28 11.49 -2.74
C GLY A 45 -9.76 11.49 -2.30
N PRO A 46 -10.69 11.80 -3.23
CA PRO A 46 -12.13 11.76 -2.94
C PRO A 46 -12.64 10.32 -2.69
N THR A 47 -11.97 9.32 -3.25
CA THR A 47 -12.31 7.90 -3.13
C THR A 47 -11.13 7.10 -2.58
N LEU A 48 -11.43 5.91 -2.06
CA LEU A 48 -10.46 4.92 -1.60
C LEU A 48 -10.41 3.74 -2.54
N ASP A 49 -9.20 3.39 -2.95
CA ASP A 49 -8.93 2.12 -3.58
C ASP A 49 -8.64 1.07 -2.51
N PHE A 50 -8.98 -0.18 -2.81
CA PHE A 50 -8.60 -1.35 -2.01
C PHE A 50 -8.94 -1.19 -0.51
N PRO A 51 -10.22 -1.33 -0.10
CA PRO A 51 -10.66 -1.10 1.28
C PRO A 51 -10.17 -2.19 2.26
N ALA A 52 -9.65 -3.32 1.78
CA ALA A 52 -9.34 -4.48 2.61
C ALA A 52 -8.22 -4.20 3.63
N PRO A 53 -7.08 -3.56 3.26
CA PRO A 53 -6.08 -3.11 4.23
C PRO A 53 -6.64 -2.17 5.31
N TRP A 54 -7.56 -1.26 4.95
CA TRP A 54 -8.23 -0.38 5.91
C TRP A 54 -9.11 -1.16 6.89
N ARG A 55 -9.95 -2.07 6.37
CA ARG A 55 -10.79 -2.94 7.19
C ARG A 55 -9.96 -3.83 8.11
N ASP A 56 -8.87 -4.40 7.60
CA ASP A 56 -7.95 -5.22 8.38
C ASP A 56 -7.26 -4.41 9.46
N LEU A 57 -6.78 -3.19 9.17
CA LEU A 57 -6.22 -2.30 10.18
C LEU A 57 -7.17 -2.11 11.36
N PHE A 58 -8.42 -1.70 11.11
CA PHE A 58 -9.41 -1.48 12.16
C PHE A 58 -9.68 -2.78 12.94
N LYS A 59 -9.90 -3.89 12.23
CA LYS A 59 -10.13 -5.21 12.85
C LYS A 59 -8.95 -5.65 13.73
N LYS A 60 -7.72 -5.46 13.27
CA LYS A 60 -6.49 -5.92 13.93
C LYS A 60 -5.96 -4.94 14.98
N SER A 61 -6.47 -3.72 15.00
CA SER A 61 -6.17 -2.73 16.03
C SER A 61 -7.30 -2.55 17.03
N GLY A 62 -8.48 -3.14 16.84
CA GLY A 62 -9.59 -3.02 17.79
C GLY A 62 -10.96 -3.22 17.17
N ARG A 63 -11.76 -2.15 17.15
CA ARG A 63 -13.12 -2.16 16.63
C ARG A 63 -13.11 -2.30 15.10
N PRO A 64 -13.99 -3.13 14.50
CA PRO A 64 -14.14 -3.20 13.04
C PRO A 64 -14.44 -1.84 12.40
N ALA A 65 -14.03 -1.68 11.13
CA ALA A 65 -14.12 -0.40 10.40
C ALA A 65 -15.53 0.20 10.42
N ALA A 66 -16.58 -0.59 10.19
CA ALA A 66 -17.96 -0.11 10.20
C ALA A 66 -18.34 0.54 11.54
N GLY A 67 -17.96 -0.08 12.66
CA GLY A 67 -18.24 0.47 13.99
C GLY A 67 -17.35 1.66 14.37
N ALA A 68 -16.17 1.80 13.77
CA ALA A 68 -15.30 2.96 13.97
C ALA A 68 -15.80 4.15 13.16
N LEU A 69 -16.07 3.95 11.87
CA LEU A 69 -16.68 4.94 10.98
C LEU A 69 -18.04 5.42 11.50
N GLY A 70 -18.87 4.52 12.02
CA GLY A 70 -20.18 4.86 12.57
C GLY A 70 -20.14 5.83 13.76
N LEU A 71 -19.04 5.89 14.53
CA LEU A 71 -18.87 6.91 15.58
C LEU A 71 -18.77 8.33 15.03
N HIS A 72 -18.35 8.47 13.77
CA HIS A 72 -18.26 9.72 13.04
C HIS A 72 -19.48 9.94 12.14
N GLY A 73 -20.51 9.09 12.23
CA GLY A 73 -21.67 9.14 11.34
C GLY A 73 -21.32 8.81 9.88
N LEU A 74 -20.25 8.02 9.66
CA LEU A 74 -19.74 7.67 8.35
C LEU A 74 -20.02 6.20 8.00
N GLU A 75 -20.26 5.94 6.72
CA GLU A 75 -20.30 4.61 6.14
C GLU A 75 -19.36 4.53 4.94
N LEU A 76 -18.63 3.41 4.79
CA LEU A 76 -17.78 3.16 3.63
C LEU A 76 -18.50 2.24 2.63
N VAL A 77 -18.92 2.80 1.50
CA VAL A 77 -19.69 2.10 0.47
C VAL A 77 -18.93 2.02 -0.86
N ALA A 78 -19.33 1.08 -1.72
CA ALA A 78 -18.77 0.99 -3.07
C ALA A 78 -19.18 2.23 -3.87
N ASP A 79 -18.22 2.81 -4.58
CA ASP A 79 -18.44 3.90 -5.51
C ASP A 79 -18.89 3.33 -6.86
N PRO A 80 -20.10 3.66 -7.35
CA PRO A 80 -20.59 3.15 -8.62
C PRO A 80 -19.98 3.85 -9.86
N ASP A 81 -19.31 4.99 -9.72
CA ASP A 81 -18.86 5.81 -10.86
C ASP A 81 -17.37 6.19 -10.78
N PRO A 82 -16.54 5.79 -11.78
CA PRO A 82 -16.88 4.94 -12.92
C PRO A 82 -17.10 3.48 -12.49
N PRO A 83 -17.84 2.68 -13.28
CA PRO A 83 -18.03 1.28 -12.98
C PRO A 83 -16.69 0.53 -12.97
N THR A 84 -16.44 -0.17 -11.88
CA THR A 84 -15.29 -1.08 -11.74
C THR A 84 -15.66 -2.53 -12.09
N ASP A 85 -16.97 -2.86 -12.12
CA ASP A 85 -17.45 -4.17 -12.56
C ASP A 85 -17.04 -4.44 -14.02
N ARG A 86 -16.60 -5.67 -14.28
CA ARG A 86 -16.05 -6.08 -15.58
C ARG A 86 -17.06 -5.90 -16.72
N GLY A 87 -18.33 -6.24 -16.49
CA GLY A 87 -19.39 -6.16 -17.49
C GLY A 87 -19.81 -4.73 -17.76
N GLN A 88 -20.16 -3.99 -16.70
CA GLN A 88 -20.56 -2.58 -16.81
C GLN A 88 -19.44 -1.73 -17.44
N ARG A 89 -18.19 -1.96 -17.03
CA ARG A 89 -17.03 -1.27 -17.61
C ARG A 89 -16.86 -1.58 -19.11
N TRP A 90 -17.04 -2.84 -19.52
CA TRP A 90 -16.96 -3.21 -20.92
C TRP A 90 -18.05 -2.55 -21.76
N TYR A 91 -19.30 -2.50 -21.27
CA TYR A 91 -20.39 -1.82 -21.98
C TYR A 91 -20.14 -0.31 -22.10
N ALA A 92 -19.71 0.34 -21.01
CA ALA A 92 -19.34 1.76 -21.04
C ALA A 92 -18.21 2.04 -22.05
N ASP A 93 -17.16 1.20 -22.07
CA ASP A 93 -16.07 1.34 -23.02
C ASP A 93 -16.48 1.02 -24.46
N ARG A 94 -17.39 0.06 -24.66
CA ARG A 94 -17.95 -0.25 -25.99
C ARG A 94 -18.73 0.93 -26.53
N ASP A 95 -19.59 1.53 -25.71
CA ASP A 95 -20.44 2.63 -26.12
C ASP A 95 -19.60 3.90 -26.40
N ALA A 96 -18.50 4.09 -25.67
CA ALA A 96 -17.61 5.24 -25.85
C ALA A 96 -16.54 5.07 -26.95
N LEU A 97 -15.98 3.87 -27.13
CA LEU A 97 -14.79 3.63 -27.97
C LEU A 97 -14.99 2.55 -29.05
N GLY A 98 -16.12 1.84 -29.04
CA GLY A 98 -16.39 0.70 -29.89
C GLY A 98 -15.92 -0.64 -29.31
N ALA A 99 -16.57 -1.72 -29.75
CA ALA A 99 -16.37 -3.08 -29.21
C ALA A 99 -14.91 -3.56 -29.26
N ALA A 100 -14.20 -3.34 -30.37
CA ALA A 100 -12.80 -3.77 -30.51
C ALA A 100 -11.88 -3.17 -29.43
N HIS A 101 -12.07 -1.89 -29.08
CA HIS A 101 -11.29 -1.22 -28.04
C HIS A 101 -11.71 -1.66 -26.64
N ALA A 102 -13.00 -1.92 -26.41
CA ALA A 102 -13.50 -2.46 -25.16
C ALA A 102 -12.95 -3.88 -24.88
N ASP A 103 -12.89 -4.73 -25.90
CA ASP A 103 -12.29 -6.05 -25.82
C ASP A 103 -10.79 -5.98 -25.55
N ALA A 104 -10.07 -5.09 -26.24
CA ALA A 104 -8.64 -4.87 -26.00
C ALA A 104 -8.37 -4.41 -24.57
N TRP A 105 -9.19 -3.48 -24.04
CA TRP A 105 -9.08 -3.02 -22.66
C TRP A 105 -9.37 -4.14 -21.65
N ARG A 106 -10.44 -4.91 -21.85
CA ARG A 106 -10.78 -6.05 -21.00
C ARG A 106 -9.64 -7.05 -20.94
N SER A 107 -9.10 -7.46 -22.08
CA SER A 107 -7.96 -8.38 -22.16
C SER A 107 -6.70 -7.81 -21.50
N PHE A 108 -6.47 -6.50 -21.61
CA PHE A 108 -5.34 -5.84 -20.93
C PHE A 108 -5.49 -5.88 -19.41
N VAL A 109 -6.68 -5.57 -18.87
CA VAL A 109 -6.95 -5.64 -17.43
C VAL A 109 -6.96 -7.10 -16.94
N ASP A 110 -7.43 -8.06 -17.74
CA ASP A 110 -7.32 -9.49 -17.42
C ASP A 110 -5.85 -9.91 -17.22
N ALA A 111 -4.93 -9.44 -18.06
CA ALA A 111 -3.50 -9.72 -17.91
C ALA A 111 -2.87 -9.05 -16.67
N ALA A 112 -3.45 -7.94 -16.19
CA ALA A 112 -3.00 -7.27 -14.98
C ALA A 112 -3.23 -8.11 -13.71
N ASP A 113 -4.21 -9.03 -13.70
CA ASP A 113 -4.44 -9.92 -12.55
C ASP A 113 -3.24 -10.82 -12.28
N ALA A 114 -2.65 -11.39 -13.33
CA ALA A 114 -1.45 -12.21 -13.21
C ALA A 114 -0.29 -11.40 -12.61
N THR A 115 -0.16 -10.13 -13.01
CA THR A 115 0.82 -9.20 -12.46
C THR A 115 0.55 -8.92 -10.97
N TRP A 116 -0.71 -8.76 -10.58
CA TRP A 116 -1.09 -8.59 -9.17
C TRP A 116 -0.73 -9.84 -8.35
N GLN A 117 -1.08 -11.04 -8.81
CA GLN A 117 -0.72 -12.28 -8.11
C GLN A 117 0.80 -12.46 -7.96
N ALA A 118 1.58 -12.04 -8.96
CA ALA A 118 3.04 -12.05 -8.91
C ALA A 118 3.62 -11.06 -7.87
N LEU A 119 3.00 -9.88 -7.70
CA LEU A 119 3.49 -8.84 -6.79
C LEU A 119 3.07 -9.05 -5.33
N ARG A 120 1.94 -9.71 -5.06
CA ARG A 120 1.43 -9.92 -3.69
C ARG A 120 2.48 -10.49 -2.71
N PRO A 121 3.26 -11.53 -3.06
CA PRO A 121 4.29 -12.06 -2.16
C PRO A 121 5.54 -11.17 -2.04
N LEU A 122 5.65 -10.11 -2.85
CA LEU A 122 6.85 -9.29 -3.00
C LEU A 122 6.70 -7.94 -2.30
N GLY A 123 6.56 -7.97 -0.98
CA GLY A 123 6.48 -6.78 -0.13
C GLY A 123 5.07 -6.38 0.30
N VAL A 124 4.02 -6.95 -0.31
CA VAL A 124 2.63 -6.68 0.08
C VAL A 124 2.16 -7.62 1.19
N GLU A 125 2.37 -8.93 1.02
CA GLU A 125 1.96 -9.96 1.99
C GLU A 125 3.13 -10.55 2.78
N ALA A 126 4.34 -10.42 2.25
CA ALA A 126 5.56 -10.96 2.83
C ALA A 126 6.75 -10.09 2.44
N GLU A 127 7.82 -10.17 3.24
CA GLU A 127 9.08 -9.53 2.93
C GLU A 127 9.77 -10.16 1.72
N ILE A 128 10.47 -9.33 0.93
CA ILE A 128 11.26 -9.84 -0.19
C ILE A 128 12.53 -10.50 0.35
N THR A 129 12.66 -11.80 0.10
CA THR A 129 13.87 -12.58 0.39
C THR A 129 14.81 -12.60 -0.82
N ALA A 130 16.06 -13.05 -0.61
CA ALA A 130 17.00 -13.29 -1.71
C ALA A 130 16.44 -14.28 -2.76
N ALA A 131 15.65 -15.28 -2.33
CA ALA A 131 15.05 -16.26 -3.22
C ALA A 131 13.93 -15.62 -4.08
N THR A 132 12.97 -14.95 -3.43
CA THR A 132 11.81 -14.35 -4.10
C THR A 132 12.17 -13.11 -4.92
N GLY A 133 13.23 -12.38 -4.52
CA GLY A 133 13.73 -11.19 -5.21
C GLY A 133 14.75 -11.46 -6.32
N SER A 134 15.12 -12.73 -6.59
CA SER A 134 16.08 -13.07 -7.63
C SER A 134 15.54 -12.77 -9.04
N ASP A 135 16.43 -12.42 -9.98
CA ASP A 135 16.02 -12.15 -11.38
C ASP A 135 15.24 -13.31 -12.00
N ALA A 136 15.66 -14.55 -11.72
CA ALA A 136 14.99 -15.75 -12.19
C ALA A 136 13.58 -15.89 -11.60
N ALA A 137 13.39 -15.62 -10.31
CA ALA A 137 12.07 -15.66 -9.68
C ALA A 137 11.14 -14.57 -10.21
N LEU A 138 11.62 -13.33 -10.31
CA LEU A 138 10.83 -12.20 -10.80
C LEU A 138 10.44 -12.40 -12.28
N THR A 139 11.36 -12.90 -13.11
CA THR A 139 11.06 -13.24 -14.51
C THR A 139 10.04 -14.37 -14.62
N ARG A 140 10.20 -15.43 -13.81
CA ARG A 140 9.24 -16.56 -13.77
C ARG A 140 7.85 -16.12 -13.33
N ALA A 141 7.76 -15.12 -12.47
CA ALA A 141 6.51 -14.51 -12.06
C ALA A 141 5.88 -13.59 -13.14
N GLY A 142 6.51 -13.45 -14.31
CA GLY A 142 6.00 -12.64 -15.43
C GLY A 142 6.32 -11.15 -15.33
N LEU A 143 7.17 -10.74 -14.38
CA LEU A 143 7.63 -9.35 -14.27
C LEU A 143 8.73 -9.07 -15.30
N HIS A 144 8.81 -7.82 -15.78
CA HIS A 144 9.80 -7.44 -16.78
C HIS A 144 10.84 -6.47 -16.19
N PRO A 145 12.16 -6.72 -16.34
CA PRO A 145 13.21 -5.95 -15.68
C PRO A 145 13.34 -4.51 -16.20
N ARG A 146 12.79 -4.19 -17.37
CA ARG A 146 13.01 -2.89 -18.04
C ARG A 146 11.78 -2.22 -18.63
N ARG A 147 10.64 -2.91 -18.66
CA ARG A 147 9.47 -2.42 -19.39
C ARG A 147 8.78 -1.41 -18.49
N SER A 148 8.57 -0.19 -18.99
CA SER A 148 7.91 0.87 -18.26
C SER A 148 6.40 0.88 -18.51
N LEU A 149 5.64 1.63 -17.71
CA LEU A 149 4.23 1.91 -17.96
C LEU A 149 4.02 2.55 -19.34
N ALA A 150 4.90 3.47 -19.76
CA ALA A 150 4.85 4.05 -21.10
C ALA A 150 5.04 3.01 -22.21
N ASP A 151 5.86 1.98 -21.99
CA ASP A 151 6.08 0.91 -22.97
C ASP A 151 4.89 -0.04 -23.12
N VAL A 152 4.14 -0.29 -22.05
CA VAL A 152 2.87 -1.07 -22.14
C VAL A 152 1.72 -0.21 -22.66
N ALA A 153 1.65 1.07 -22.30
CA ALA A 153 0.62 1.98 -22.80
C ALA A 153 0.67 2.11 -24.33
N ARG A 154 1.87 2.18 -24.92
CA ARG A 154 2.07 2.26 -26.39
C ARG A 154 1.57 1.04 -27.17
N THR A 155 1.34 -0.10 -26.52
CA THR A 155 0.79 -1.28 -27.21
C THR A 155 -0.73 -1.30 -27.28
N LEU A 156 -1.40 -0.35 -26.63
CA LEU A 156 -2.86 -0.27 -26.66
C LEU A 156 -3.34 0.39 -27.96
N PRO A 157 -4.44 -0.10 -28.56
CA PRO A 157 -4.90 0.32 -29.88
C PRO A 157 -5.54 1.72 -29.92
N HIS A 158 -5.78 2.37 -28.77
CA HIS A 158 -6.46 3.65 -28.70
C HIS A 158 -5.77 4.63 -27.73
N PRO A 159 -5.63 5.92 -28.09
CA PRO A 159 -5.01 6.94 -27.22
C PRO A 159 -5.63 7.04 -25.83
N THR A 160 -6.96 6.98 -25.71
CA THR A 160 -7.67 6.99 -24.40
C THR A 160 -7.28 5.81 -23.52
N LEU A 161 -7.09 4.62 -24.09
CA LEU A 161 -6.66 3.44 -23.32
C LEU A 161 -5.20 3.59 -22.88
N ALA A 162 -4.33 4.06 -23.76
CA ALA A 162 -2.94 4.38 -23.42
C ALA A 162 -2.86 5.42 -22.30
N ALA A 163 -3.70 6.47 -22.37
CA ALA A 163 -3.79 7.53 -21.37
C ALA A 163 -4.20 6.98 -19.99
N ARG A 164 -5.20 6.08 -19.92
CA ARG A 164 -5.60 5.39 -18.69
C ARG A 164 -4.45 4.62 -18.04
N VAL A 165 -3.61 3.97 -18.84
CA VAL A 165 -2.44 3.24 -18.31
C VAL A 165 -1.36 4.20 -17.81
N THR A 166 -1.10 5.29 -18.51
CA THR A 166 -0.13 6.30 -18.04
C THR A 166 -0.61 7.05 -16.81
N ALA A 167 -1.93 7.20 -16.63
CA ALA A 167 -2.55 7.84 -15.46
C ALA A 167 -2.16 7.16 -14.14
N LEU A 168 -1.95 5.84 -14.16
CA LEU A 168 -1.48 5.08 -12.99
C LEU A 168 -0.19 5.65 -12.38
N ALA A 169 0.69 6.23 -13.22
CA ALA A 169 1.89 6.93 -12.77
C ALA A 169 1.63 8.43 -12.55
N THR A 170 1.03 9.15 -13.50
CA THR A 170 0.92 10.61 -13.41
C THR A 170 0.06 11.07 -12.25
N ASP A 171 -1.00 10.35 -11.92
CA ASP A 171 -1.89 10.69 -10.80
C ASP A 171 -1.18 10.55 -9.44
N ARG A 172 -0.01 9.90 -9.43
CA ARG A 172 0.87 9.71 -8.26
C ARG A 172 2.15 10.54 -8.37
N GLY A 173 2.23 11.48 -9.31
CA GLY A 173 3.42 12.31 -9.54
C GLY A 173 4.62 11.56 -10.11
N LEU A 174 4.42 10.37 -10.69
CA LEU A 174 5.47 9.55 -11.28
C LEU A 174 5.58 9.80 -12.80
N ASP A 175 6.78 9.68 -13.36
CA ASP A 175 6.98 9.62 -14.81
C ASP A 175 6.64 8.22 -15.35
N PRO A 176 5.65 8.05 -16.25
CA PRO A 176 5.31 6.75 -16.84
C PRO A 176 6.47 6.05 -17.55
N ARG A 177 7.50 6.78 -17.99
CA ARG A 177 8.72 6.21 -18.61
C ARG A 177 9.71 5.67 -17.57
N ALA A 178 9.59 6.11 -16.34
CA ALA A 178 10.41 5.68 -15.21
C ALA A 178 9.67 4.69 -14.29
N ALA A 179 8.35 4.56 -14.43
CA ALA A 179 7.54 3.67 -13.63
C ALA A 179 7.51 2.25 -14.22
N PRO A 180 7.69 1.18 -13.43
CA PRO A 180 7.71 -0.18 -13.94
C PRO A 180 6.35 -0.61 -14.50
N ALA A 181 6.35 -1.39 -15.57
CA ALA A 181 5.14 -1.87 -16.23
C ALA A 181 4.21 -2.64 -15.29
N TRP A 182 4.73 -3.28 -14.25
CA TRP A 182 3.91 -4.06 -13.32
C TRP A 182 3.01 -3.21 -12.42
N LEU A 183 3.10 -1.88 -12.47
CA LEU A 183 2.08 -1.00 -11.86
C LEU A 183 0.71 -1.17 -12.51
N ILE A 184 0.58 -1.83 -13.68
CA ILE A 184 -0.72 -2.24 -14.22
C ILE A 184 -1.51 -3.11 -13.25
N SER A 185 -0.87 -3.79 -12.30
CA SER A 185 -1.53 -4.54 -11.22
C SER A 185 -2.56 -3.70 -10.43
N ARG A 186 -2.41 -2.37 -10.41
CA ARG A 186 -3.40 -1.48 -9.80
C ARG A 186 -4.77 -1.54 -10.49
N LEU A 187 -4.81 -1.79 -11.81
CA LEU A 187 -6.05 -2.00 -12.55
C LEU A 187 -6.77 -3.28 -12.11
N ALA A 188 -6.01 -4.34 -11.84
CA ALA A 188 -6.55 -5.58 -11.29
C ALA A 188 -7.10 -5.37 -9.88
N VAL A 189 -6.35 -4.67 -9.02
CA VAL A 189 -6.80 -4.30 -7.67
C VAL A 189 -8.10 -3.49 -7.72
N GLU A 190 -8.17 -2.44 -8.54
CA GLU A 190 -9.39 -1.62 -8.69
C GLU A 190 -10.57 -2.45 -9.19
N ARG A 191 -10.36 -3.32 -10.18
CA ARG A 191 -11.42 -4.20 -10.68
C ARG A 191 -11.91 -5.20 -9.65
N THR A 192 -11.00 -5.83 -8.90
CA THR A 192 -11.34 -6.87 -7.92
C THR A 192 -12.00 -6.29 -6.68
N PHE A 193 -11.48 -5.17 -6.20
CA PHE A 193 -11.88 -4.62 -4.90
C PHE A 193 -12.81 -3.42 -5.02
N GLY A 194 -12.97 -2.85 -6.22
CA GLY A 194 -13.75 -1.66 -6.47
C GLY A 194 -13.12 -0.38 -5.92
N ARG A 195 -13.80 0.72 -6.21
CA ARG A 195 -13.56 2.03 -5.60
C ARG A 195 -14.59 2.24 -4.49
N TRP A 196 -14.21 3.01 -3.48
CA TRP A 196 -15.05 3.22 -2.30
C TRP A 196 -15.12 4.69 -1.95
N ARG A 197 -16.26 5.11 -1.42
CA ARG A 197 -16.48 6.47 -0.92
C ARG A 197 -17.09 6.44 0.47
N LEU A 198 -16.83 7.48 1.23
CA LEU A 198 -17.50 7.70 2.50
C LEU A 198 -18.84 8.38 2.24
N LEU A 199 -19.88 7.95 2.93
CA LEU A 199 -21.16 8.65 3.02
C LEU A 199 -21.39 9.09 4.45
N ASP A 200 -22.06 10.23 4.65
CA ASP A 200 -22.62 10.58 5.94
C ASP A 200 -24.01 9.93 6.16
N ALA A 201 -24.60 10.16 7.34
CA ALA A 201 -25.91 9.62 7.70
C ALA A 201 -27.06 10.06 6.77
N ALA A 202 -26.90 11.15 6.02
CA ALA A 202 -27.87 11.60 5.02
C ALA A 202 -27.62 11.00 3.62
N GLY A 203 -26.58 10.15 3.48
CA GLY A 203 -26.16 9.56 2.21
C GLY A 203 -25.33 10.50 1.34
N ALA A 204 -24.87 11.64 1.85
CA ALA A 204 -24.05 12.57 1.08
C ALA A 204 -22.59 12.12 1.05
N ALA A 205 -21.94 12.24 -0.10
CA ALA A 205 -20.55 11.85 -0.27
C ALA A 205 -19.60 12.73 0.56
N ARG A 206 -18.68 12.08 1.27
CA ARG A 206 -17.65 12.69 2.10
C ARG A 206 -16.27 12.34 1.58
N PRO A 207 -15.28 13.25 1.68
CA PRO A 207 -13.93 12.96 1.21
C PRO A 207 -13.28 11.87 2.07
N ALA A 208 -12.49 10.99 1.44
CA ALA A 208 -11.80 9.91 2.15
C ALA A 208 -10.86 10.41 3.26
N SER A 209 -10.41 11.67 3.17
CA SER A 209 -9.58 12.35 4.17
C SER A 209 -10.21 12.34 5.58
N GLU A 210 -11.51 12.19 5.73
CA GLU A 210 -12.17 12.05 7.06
C GLU A 210 -11.75 10.78 7.80
N LEU A 211 -11.21 9.76 7.11
CA LEU A 211 -10.58 8.61 7.76
C LEU A 211 -9.44 8.99 8.71
N VAL A 212 -8.76 10.11 8.47
CA VAL A 212 -7.66 10.55 9.32
C VAL A 212 -8.14 10.84 10.73
N ASP A 213 -9.33 11.41 10.91
CA ASP A 213 -9.90 11.66 12.24
C ASP A 213 -10.26 10.35 12.93
N VAL A 214 -10.81 9.38 12.19
CA VAL A 214 -11.08 8.02 12.72
C VAL A 214 -9.78 7.31 13.14
N LEU A 215 -8.68 7.54 12.42
CA LEU A 215 -7.37 7.01 12.80
C LEU A 215 -6.77 7.73 14.01
N ARG A 216 -6.98 9.04 14.18
CA ARG A 216 -6.57 9.78 15.39
C ARG A 216 -7.26 9.24 16.63
N ASP A 217 -8.56 9.02 16.55
CA ASP A 217 -9.31 8.41 17.65
C ASP A 217 -8.83 6.97 17.90
N ARG A 218 -8.47 6.22 16.85
CA ARG A 218 -7.87 4.89 17.00
C ARG A 218 -6.51 4.92 17.73
N ILE A 219 -5.67 5.92 17.47
CA ILE A 219 -4.39 6.11 18.18
C ILE A 219 -4.66 6.33 19.67
N ALA A 220 -5.59 7.23 20.01
CA ALA A 220 -5.98 7.53 21.38
C ALA A 220 -6.62 6.31 22.09
N ASP A 221 -7.56 5.62 21.43
CA ASP A 221 -8.22 4.39 21.89
C ASP A 221 -7.24 3.25 22.21
N ARG A 222 -6.04 3.28 21.62
CA ARG A 222 -4.99 2.30 21.84
C ARG A 222 -3.94 2.73 22.86
N GLY A 223 -4.06 3.94 23.41
CA GLY A 223 -3.07 4.47 24.35
C GLY A 223 -1.70 4.67 23.70
N VAL A 224 -1.64 4.90 22.38
CA VAL A 224 -0.40 5.26 21.70
C VAL A 224 -0.07 6.70 22.08
N ALA A 225 1.05 6.92 22.75
CA ALA A 225 1.50 8.25 23.12
C ALA A 225 2.08 8.97 21.90
N LEU A 226 1.78 10.26 21.75
CA LEU A 226 2.44 11.13 20.77
C LEU A 226 3.60 11.85 21.46
N ALA A 227 4.76 11.92 20.81
CA ALA A 227 5.91 12.66 21.29
C ALA A 227 6.58 13.46 20.16
N ASP A 228 7.23 14.56 20.53
CA ASP A 228 7.90 15.45 19.57
C ASP A 228 9.26 14.88 19.12
N ALA A 229 9.90 14.09 19.97
CA ALA A 229 11.20 13.48 19.70
C ALA A 229 11.24 12.02 20.16
N ALA A 230 12.10 11.24 19.50
CA ALA A 230 12.39 9.88 19.94
C ALA A 230 13.06 9.90 21.33
N PRO A 231 12.85 8.86 22.16
CA PRO A 231 13.55 8.73 23.44
C PRO A 231 15.06 8.78 23.25
N ALA A 232 15.77 9.48 24.13
CA ALA A 232 17.22 9.67 24.03
C ALA A 232 18.03 8.39 24.28
N ASP A 233 17.43 7.35 24.87
CA ASP A 233 18.10 6.09 25.21
C ASP A 233 17.62 4.93 24.30
N PRO A 234 18.42 4.55 23.30
CA PRO A 234 18.17 3.38 22.46
C PRO A 234 18.57 2.11 23.24
N SER A 235 17.73 1.67 24.16
CA SER A 235 17.92 0.35 24.77
C SER A 235 17.71 -0.74 23.71
N PRO A 236 18.59 -1.74 23.61
CA PRO A 236 18.44 -2.88 22.69
C PRO A 236 17.23 -3.78 23.01
N ALA A 237 16.54 -3.55 24.13
CA ALA A 237 15.24 -4.16 24.44
C ALA A 237 14.04 -3.40 23.81
N ARG A 238 14.30 -2.34 23.02
CA ARG A 238 13.31 -1.53 22.32
C ARG A 238 13.34 -1.82 20.84
N ALA A 239 12.16 -2.03 20.26
CA ALA A 239 12.01 -2.02 18.81
C ALA A 239 11.79 -0.59 18.32
N VAL A 240 12.34 -0.27 17.15
CA VAL A 240 12.08 0.95 16.41
C VAL A 240 11.43 0.60 15.08
N VAL A 241 10.23 1.10 14.83
CA VAL A 241 9.63 1.07 13.50
C VAL A 241 9.86 2.44 12.85
N ASP A 242 10.79 2.52 11.91
CA ASP A 242 11.03 3.73 11.15
C ASP A 242 10.13 3.78 9.91
N ALA A 243 9.12 4.63 10.01
CA ALA A 243 8.14 4.89 8.97
C ALA A 243 8.32 6.23 8.26
N ARG A 244 9.49 6.86 8.43
CA ARG A 244 9.89 8.03 7.64
C ARG A 244 10.26 7.58 6.24
N ASP A 245 9.87 8.35 5.24
CA ASP A 245 10.13 8.01 3.85
C ASP A 245 11.52 8.49 3.41
N PRO A 246 12.44 7.59 3.00
CA PRO A 246 13.74 7.99 2.43
C PRO A 246 13.64 8.52 0.99
N GLY A 247 12.43 8.61 0.39
CA GLY A 247 12.22 9.20 -0.93
C GLY A 247 12.75 8.34 -2.09
N VAL A 248 12.69 7.01 -1.96
CA VAL A 248 13.15 6.10 -3.01
C VAL A 248 12.18 6.12 -4.19
N ALA A 249 12.57 6.81 -5.26
CA ALA A 249 11.82 6.87 -6.49
C ALA A 249 12.25 5.80 -7.50
N TRP A 250 11.31 5.36 -8.34
CA TRP A 250 11.64 4.59 -9.53
C TRP A 250 12.41 5.46 -10.53
N ARG A 251 13.39 4.85 -11.21
CA ARG A 251 14.20 5.50 -12.23
C ARG A 251 14.12 4.70 -13.51
N ARG A 252 14.09 5.39 -14.64
CA ARG A 252 14.08 4.76 -15.96
C ARG A 252 15.35 3.91 -16.16
N PRO A 253 15.21 2.59 -16.41
CA PRO A 253 16.35 1.74 -16.72
C PRO A 253 17.03 2.22 -18.00
N ARG A 254 18.35 2.34 -17.98
CA ARG A 254 19.11 2.73 -19.18
C ARG A 254 19.21 1.54 -20.14
N PRO A 255 19.04 1.76 -21.46
CA PRO A 255 19.31 0.71 -22.44
C PRO A 255 20.71 0.13 -22.27
N LEU A 256 20.88 -1.16 -22.55
CA LEU A 256 22.17 -1.88 -22.61
C LEU A 256 22.98 -1.97 -21.30
N ARG A 257 22.69 -1.18 -20.26
CA ARG A 257 23.31 -1.32 -18.93
C ARG A 257 22.78 -2.56 -18.22
N ARG A 258 23.66 -3.42 -17.69
CA ARG A 258 23.25 -4.65 -16.97
C ARG A 258 22.54 -4.34 -15.64
N GLU A 259 22.96 -3.27 -14.96
CA GLU A 259 22.42 -2.84 -13.68
C GLU A 259 21.40 -1.70 -13.80
N GLY A 260 20.68 -1.44 -12.71
CA GLY A 260 19.69 -0.36 -12.61
C GLY A 260 18.36 -0.74 -13.26
N THR A 261 18.14 -2.05 -13.46
CA THR A 261 16.85 -2.59 -13.86
C THR A 261 15.80 -2.31 -12.80
N PHE A 262 14.52 -2.46 -13.14
CA PHE A 262 13.45 -2.42 -12.15
C PHE A 262 13.56 -3.54 -11.12
N PHE A 263 14.17 -4.68 -11.46
CA PHE A 263 14.47 -5.74 -10.49
C PHE A 263 15.52 -5.29 -9.48
N ASP A 264 16.60 -4.65 -9.94
CA ASP A 264 17.62 -4.07 -9.03
C ASP A 264 17.00 -3.00 -8.12
N GLN A 265 16.15 -2.14 -8.69
CA GLN A 265 15.50 -1.08 -7.93
C GLN A 265 14.51 -1.64 -6.91
N LEU A 266 13.77 -2.71 -7.23
CA LEU A 266 12.88 -3.38 -6.29
C LEU A 266 13.67 -4.02 -5.13
N ARG A 267 14.80 -4.68 -5.43
CA ARG A 267 15.68 -5.27 -4.39
C ARG A 267 16.35 -4.24 -3.49
N ARG A 268 16.58 -3.02 -4.00
CA ARG A 268 17.15 -1.90 -3.22
C ARG A 268 16.13 -1.17 -2.36
N ARG A 269 14.84 -1.55 -2.44
CA ARG A 269 13.81 -1.02 -1.54
C ARG A 269 14.19 -1.41 -0.10
N PRO A 270 13.95 -0.53 0.90
CA PRO A 270 14.24 -0.85 2.29
C PRO A 270 13.56 -2.16 2.70
N LEU A 271 14.35 -3.07 3.28
CA LEU A 271 13.85 -4.32 3.85
C LEU A 271 13.06 -4.01 5.12
N VAL A 272 12.02 -4.82 5.39
CA VAL A 272 11.23 -4.65 6.62
C VAL A 272 12.09 -4.92 7.83
N SER A 273 12.99 -5.90 7.74
CA SER A 273 13.96 -6.21 8.78
C SER A 273 15.36 -6.38 8.18
N ASP A 274 16.35 -5.72 8.79
CA ASP A 274 17.76 -5.88 8.41
C ASP A 274 18.51 -6.66 9.50
N PRO A 275 19.05 -7.86 9.21
CA PRO A 275 19.88 -8.60 10.16
C PRO A 275 21.09 -7.81 10.69
N ALA A 276 21.57 -6.82 9.93
CA ALA A 276 22.68 -5.95 10.36
C ALA A 276 22.25 -4.87 11.36
N ALA A 277 20.94 -4.60 11.50
CA ALA A 277 20.38 -3.65 12.45
C ALA A 277 19.22 -4.28 13.24
N PRO A 278 19.50 -5.25 14.14
CA PRO A 278 18.47 -5.88 14.95
C PRO A 278 17.65 -4.86 15.75
N GLY A 279 16.33 -5.03 15.78
CA GLY A 279 15.42 -4.13 16.48
C GLY A 279 14.98 -2.91 15.66
N LEU A 280 15.55 -2.66 14.47
CA LEU A 280 15.07 -1.64 13.53
C LEU A 280 14.21 -2.29 12.43
N PHE A 281 13.02 -1.75 12.22
CA PHE A 281 12.06 -2.21 11.23
C PHE A 281 11.64 -1.06 10.33
N LEU A 282 11.65 -1.25 9.01
CA LEU A 282 11.39 -0.18 8.05
C LEU A 282 10.03 -0.38 7.35
N ALA A 283 9.21 0.66 7.33
CA ALA A 283 7.94 0.65 6.59
C ALA A 283 7.53 2.04 6.14
N SER A 284 7.59 2.35 4.85
CA SER A 284 7.27 3.68 4.34
C SER A 284 6.73 3.63 2.92
N ALA A 285 6.48 4.79 2.31
CA ALA A 285 6.14 4.88 0.89
C ALA A 285 7.23 4.30 -0.03
N SER A 286 8.48 4.22 0.46
CA SER A 286 9.59 3.57 -0.22
C SER A 286 9.63 2.05 -0.08
N SER A 287 8.77 1.43 0.74
CA SER A 287 8.69 -0.03 0.86
C SER A 287 8.25 -0.68 -0.45
N ALA A 288 8.55 -1.97 -0.61
CA ALA A 288 8.27 -2.70 -1.84
C ALA A 288 6.78 -2.73 -2.24
N ALA A 289 5.85 -2.64 -1.27
CA ALA A 289 4.41 -2.56 -1.54
C ALA A 289 4.00 -1.31 -2.36
N GLY A 290 4.75 -0.21 -2.21
CA GLY A 290 4.50 1.07 -2.88
C GLY A 290 4.01 2.18 -1.95
N ALA A 291 3.80 3.35 -2.57
CA ALA A 291 3.51 4.61 -1.88
C ALA A 291 2.03 4.83 -1.56
N GLU A 292 1.12 4.04 -2.16
CA GLU A 292 -0.31 4.22 -1.93
C GLU A 292 -0.68 4.03 -0.45
N PRO A 293 -1.66 4.77 0.08
CA PRO A 293 -2.08 4.67 1.47
C PRO A 293 -2.33 3.22 1.93
N TRP A 294 -3.07 2.43 1.14
CA TRP A 294 -3.34 1.03 1.47
C TRP A 294 -2.07 0.17 1.49
N ALA A 295 -1.06 0.49 0.66
CA ALA A 295 0.20 -0.25 0.57
C ALA A 295 1.11 0.09 1.75
N GLN A 296 1.10 1.35 2.19
CA GLN A 296 1.74 1.79 3.43
C GLN A 296 1.11 1.08 4.65
N LEU A 297 -0.23 0.93 4.71
CA LEU A 297 -0.89 0.18 5.80
C LEU A 297 -0.40 -1.28 5.89
N LEU A 298 -0.21 -1.94 4.75
CA LEU A 298 0.31 -3.31 4.70
C LEU A 298 1.79 -3.38 5.08
N SER A 299 2.59 -2.42 4.64
CA SER A 299 4.01 -2.31 5.02
C SER A 299 4.15 -2.09 6.55
N GLY A 300 3.33 -1.21 7.12
CA GLY A 300 3.25 -1.00 8.57
C GLY A 300 2.79 -2.24 9.33
N ALA A 301 1.89 -3.05 8.75
CA ALA A 301 1.50 -4.33 9.33
C ALA A 301 2.67 -5.33 9.35
N LEU A 302 3.43 -5.46 8.25
CA LEU A 302 4.61 -6.32 8.19
C LEU A 302 5.67 -5.90 9.22
N ALA A 303 5.95 -4.60 9.35
CA ALA A 303 6.88 -4.08 10.35
C ALA A 303 6.39 -4.34 11.79
N ALA A 304 5.09 -4.19 12.07
CA ALA A 304 4.53 -4.53 13.38
C ALA A 304 4.68 -6.02 13.70
N TYR A 305 4.47 -6.91 12.73
CA TYR A 305 4.63 -8.34 12.94
C TYR A 305 6.09 -8.72 13.19
N ALA A 306 7.02 -8.14 12.42
CA ALA A 306 8.45 -8.37 12.60
C ALA A 306 8.94 -7.83 13.96
N ALA A 307 8.50 -6.63 14.35
CA ALA A 307 8.81 -6.04 15.64
C ALA A 307 8.27 -6.86 16.81
N HIS A 308 7.02 -7.32 16.72
CA HIS A 308 6.44 -8.18 17.75
C HIS A 308 7.22 -9.49 17.89
N ALA A 309 7.48 -10.19 16.78
CA ALA A 309 8.22 -11.45 16.77
C ALA A 309 9.65 -11.28 17.31
N HIS A 310 10.31 -10.16 17.03
CA HIS A 310 11.61 -9.84 17.61
C HIS A 310 11.56 -9.66 19.13
N LEU A 311 10.52 -9.02 19.65
CA LEU A 311 10.37 -8.71 21.07
C LEU A 311 9.88 -9.91 21.91
N THR A 312 9.09 -10.82 21.32
CA THR A 312 8.42 -11.90 22.06
C THR A 312 8.81 -13.30 21.62
N GLY A 313 9.38 -13.46 20.42
CA GLY A 313 9.58 -14.75 19.76
C GLY A 313 8.30 -15.30 19.10
N GLU A 314 7.16 -14.63 19.20
CA GLU A 314 5.88 -15.10 18.67
C GLU A 314 5.56 -14.48 17.30
N ASP A 315 5.23 -15.32 16.31
CA ASP A 315 4.77 -14.87 15.00
C ASP A 315 3.25 -14.72 14.96
N ILE A 316 2.78 -13.47 14.93
CA ILE A 316 1.35 -13.12 14.88
C ILE A 316 0.85 -12.86 13.45
N ARG A 317 1.67 -13.13 12.43
CA ARG A 317 1.23 -13.00 11.03
C ARG A 317 0.00 -13.89 10.81
N PRO A 318 -0.97 -13.44 10.00
CA PRO A 318 -2.07 -14.30 9.60
C PRO A 318 -1.51 -15.56 8.95
N THR A 319 -1.71 -16.73 9.57
CA THR A 319 -1.36 -18.00 8.94
C THR A 319 -2.35 -18.21 7.80
N ASN A 320 -1.92 -17.96 6.55
CA ASN A 320 -2.73 -18.22 5.36
C ASN A 320 -2.89 -19.74 5.17
N LYS A 321 -3.69 -20.41 6.01
CA LYS A 321 -4.08 -21.82 5.83
C LYS A 321 -5.01 -22.04 4.63
N ALA A 322 -5.21 -21.04 3.77
CA ALA A 322 -6.21 -21.06 2.69
C ALA A 322 -5.69 -20.71 1.28
N LEU A 323 -4.37 -20.60 1.06
CA LEU A 323 -3.81 -20.39 -0.30
C LEU A 323 -3.14 -21.62 -0.90
N ALA A 324 -3.28 -22.79 -0.26
CA ALA A 324 -2.96 -24.08 -0.86
C ALA A 324 -4.23 -24.70 -1.45
N ARG A 325 -4.69 -24.17 -2.59
CA ARG A 325 -5.52 -24.89 -3.57
C ARG A 325 -5.23 -24.35 -4.96
#